data_AF-A0A9Q3FPP9-F1
#
_entry.id   AF-A0A9Q3FPP9-F1
#
_cell.length_a   1.000
_cell.length_b   1.000
_cell.length_c   1.000
_cell.angle_alpha   90.00
_cell.angle_beta   90.00
_cell.angle_gamma   90.00
#
_symmetry.space_group_name_H-M   'P 1'
#
loop_
_entity.id
_entity.type
_entity.pdbx_description
1 polymer ?
#
loop_
_entity_poly.entity_id
_entity_poly.type
_entity_poly.pdbx_seq_one_letter_code
_entity_poly.pdbx_strand_id
1 'polypeptide(L)'
;MLQKGWNPRLPADTLRKDLIDIHPTASSFKIMLDKVKHHAKQSMDDAFDYAKQKWDKSHKVPDFKVGDLVLVSTLNFNNIKGPKKLKDSYVGPFVIVALHGTNAVQVELSGELENEHPTFPVSLINSYQPADK
;
A
#
# COMPACT_ATOMS: atom_id res chain seq x y z
N MET A 1 -36.48 14.22 2.54
CA MET A 1 -36.02 15.00 3.70
C MET A 1 -34.79 14.31 4.27
N LEU A 2 -33.61 14.92 4.18
CA LEU A 2 -32.35 14.31 4.63
C LEU A 2 -32.16 14.59 6.13
N GLN A 3 -32.22 13.57 6.98
CA GLN A 3 -31.95 13.69 8.41
C GLN A 3 -30.48 14.08 8.59
N LYS A 4 -30.21 15.33 8.98
CA LYS A 4 -28.87 15.74 9.40
C LYS A 4 -28.49 14.92 10.64
N GLY A 5 -27.42 14.13 10.54
CA GLY A 5 -26.90 13.33 11.66
C GLY A 5 -26.65 14.18 12.92
N TRP A 6 -26.83 13.58 14.08
CA TRP A 6 -26.63 14.25 15.36
C TRP A 6 -25.14 14.44 15.65
N ASN A 7 -24.70 15.70 15.75
CA ASN A 7 -23.35 16.01 16.21
C ASN A 7 -23.38 16.20 17.73
N PRO A 8 -22.69 15.35 18.53
CA PRO A 8 -22.72 15.46 19.98
C PRO A 8 -22.08 16.79 20.41
N ARG A 9 -22.75 17.48 21.34
CA ARG A 9 -22.21 18.69 21.98
C ARG A 9 -21.04 18.27 22.87
N LEU A 10 -19.84 18.77 22.60
CA LEU A 10 -18.70 18.55 23.47
C LEU A 10 -18.84 19.42 24.72
N PRO A 11 -18.29 19.03 25.89
CA PRO A 11 -18.28 19.88 27.08
C PRO A 11 -17.71 21.28 26.81
N ALA A 12 -16.73 21.37 25.90
CA ALA A 12 -16.15 22.64 25.43
C ALA A 12 -17.16 23.57 24.71
N ASP A 13 -18.22 23.02 24.11
CA ASP A 13 -19.27 23.79 23.41
C ASP A 13 -20.30 24.40 24.36
N THR A 14 -20.42 23.83 25.57
CA THR A 14 -21.32 24.31 26.64
C THR A 14 -20.68 25.32 27.59
N LEU A 15 -19.35 25.44 27.58
CA LEU A 15 -18.65 26.40 28.43
C LEU A 15 -18.85 27.83 27.90
N ARG A 16 -19.34 28.71 28.78
CA ARG A 16 -19.39 30.16 28.56
C ARG A 16 -17.97 30.73 28.60
N LYS A 17 -17.40 30.96 27.41
CA LYS A 17 -16.02 31.45 27.23
C LYS A 17 -15.81 32.87 27.78
N ASP A 18 -16.89 33.61 27.92
CA ASP A 18 -17.01 34.97 28.45
C ASP A 18 -16.83 35.07 29.97
N LEU A 19 -17.01 33.98 30.73
CA LEU A 19 -16.87 33.96 32.20
C LEU A 19 -15.52 33.40 32.70
N ILE A 20 -14.64 32.95 31.81
CA ILE A 20 -13.40 32.28 32.19
C ILE A 20 -12.26 33.30 32.11
N ASP A 21 -11.77 33.78 33.26
CA ASP A 21 -10.53 34.55 33.32
C ASP A 21 -9.35 33.58 33.21
N ILE A 22 -8.72 33.54 32.03
CA ILE A 22 -7.64 32.62 31.72
C ILE A 22 -6.33 33.23 32.21
N HIS A 23 -5.68 32.58 33.17
CA HIS A 23 -4.36 32.98 33.64
C HIS A 23 -3.38 33.13 32.45
N PRO A 24 -2.56 34.20 32.38
CA PRO A 24 -1.70 34.49 31.23
C PRO A 24 -0.79 33.32 30.83
N THR A 25 -0.30 32.54 31.81
CA THR A 25 0.49 31.32 31.55
C THR A 25 -0.30 30.26 30.77
N ALA A 26 -1.58 30.06 31.09
CA ALA A 26 -2.43 29.09 30.39
C ALA A 26 -2.70 29.54 28.94
N SER A 27 -2.88 30.85 28.72
CA SER A 27 -2.99 31.44 27.38
C SER A 27 -1.72 31.23 26.55
N SER A 28 -0.55 31.50 27.13
CA SER A 28 0.75 31.26 26.48
C SER A 28 0.97 29.77 26.15
N PHE A 29 0.58 28.87 27.06
CA PHE A 29 0.68 27.44 26.84
C PHE A 29 -0.25 26.95 25.73
N LYS A 30 -1.48 27.48 25.64
CA LYS A 30 -2.39 27.20 24.54
C LYS A 30 -1.78 27.58 23.19
N ILE A 31 -1.21 28.78 23.07
CA ILE A 31 -0.56 29.24 21.84
C ILE A 31 0.58 28.29 21.45
N MET A 32 1.40 27.87 22.44
CA MET A 32 2.46 26.89 22.21
C MET A 32 1.88 25.56 21.69
N LEU A 33 0.85 25.02 22.34
CA LEU A 33 0.21 23.78 21.90
C LEU A 33 -0.39 23.87 20.51
N ASP A 34 -1.06 24.98 20.18
CA ASP A 34 -1.66 25.18 18.86
C ASP A 34 -0.58 25.23 17.76
N LYS A 35 0.56 25.88 18.04
CA LYS A 35 1.73 25.87 17.16
C LYS A 35 2.30 24.47 16.98
N VAL A 36 2.49 23.72 18.06
CA VAL A 36 3.01 22.34 18.01
C VAL A 36 2.07 21.43 17.23
N LYS A 37 0.75 21.54 17.45
CA LYS A 37 -0.25 20.77 16.70
C LYS A 37 -0.23 21.09 15.22
N HIS A 38 -0.12 22.38 14.87
CA HIS A 38 -0.04 22.79 13.47
C HIS A 38 1.20 22.24 12.80
N HIS A 39 2.36 22.37 13.46
CA HIS A 39 3.62 21.83 12.96
C HIS A 39 3.56 20.30 12.80
N ALA A 40 3.02 19.58 13.79
CA ALA A 40 2.87 18.14 13.72
C ALA A 40 1.99 17.72 12.52
N LYS A 41 0.88 18.42 12.29
CA LYS A 41 0.03 18.19 11.12
C LYS A 41 0.79 18.43 9.82
N GLN A 42 1.50 19.55 9.70
CA GLN A 42 2.30 19.87 8.51
C GLN A 42 3.37 18.79 8.26
N SER A 43 4.09 18.37 9.30
CA SER A 43 5.09 17.30 9.17
C SER A 43 4.49 15.98 8.69
N MET A 44 3.25 15.66 9.10
CA MET A 44 2.54 14.48 8.60
C MET A 44 2.16 14.62 7.13
N ASP A 45 1.57 15.77 6.76
CA ASP A 45 1.17 16.07 5.38
C ASP A 45 2.39 16.02 4.45
N ASP A 46 3.51 16.64 4.83
CA ASP A 46 4.78 16.63 4.09
C ASP A 46 5.34 15.20 3.93
N ALA A 47 5.25 14.37 4.98
CA ALA A 47 5.70 12.99 4.93
C ALA A 47 4.85 12.14 3.98
N PHE A 48 3.52 12.34 3.96
CA PHE A 48 2.62 11.66 3.03
C PHE A 48 2.91 12.08 1.58
N ASP A 49 3.08 13.37 1.33
CA ASP A 49 3.38 13.90 0.00
C ASP A 49 4.74 13.41 -0.50
N TYR A 50 5.75 13.38 0.37
CA TYR A 50 7.06 12.83 0.03
C TYR A 50 6.97 11.35 -0.34
N ALA A 51 6.27 10.54 0.47
CA ALA A 51 6.09 9.12 0.19
C ALA A 51 5.37 8.89 -1.15
N LYS A 52 4.33 9.67 -1.42
CA LYS A 52 3.58 9.63 -2.69
C LYS A 52 4.47 9.97 -3.88
N GLN A 53 5.19 11.10 -3.83
CA GLN A 53 6.09 11.50 -4.92
C GLN A 53 7.17 10.46 -5.21
N LYS A 54 7.74 9.85 -4.16
CA LYS A 54 8.75 8.79 -4.30
C LYS A 54 8.15 7.52 -4.91
N TRP A 55 6.94 7.15 -4.49
CA TRP A 55 6.20 6.04 -5.06
C TRP A 55 5.93 6.28 -6.55
N ASP A 56 5.29 7.40 -6.90
CA ASP A 56 4.92 7.75 -8.27
C ASP A 56 6.14 7.81 -9.21
N LYS A 57 7.30 8.27 -8.71
CA LYS A 57 8.55 8.33 -9.48
C LYS A 57 9.13 6.94 -9.78
N SER A 58 9.04 6.01 -8.83
CA SER A 58 9.65 4.68 -8.95
C SER A 58 8.70 3.63 -9.50
N HIS A 59 7.39 3.81 -9.35
CA HIS A 59 6.39 2.82 -9.73
C HIS A 59 6.09 2.91 -11.21
N LYS A 60 6.57 1.91 -11.94
CA LYS A 60 6.14 1.63 -13.30
C LYS A 60 5.15 0.48 -13.22
N VAL A 61 3.93 0.71 -13.70
CA VAL A 61 2.95 -0.37 -13.86
C VAL A 61 3.45 -1.24 -15.01
N PRO A 62 3.79 -2.51 -14.79
CA PRO A 62 4.13 -3.40 -15.88
C PRO A 62 2.88 -3.64 -16.73
N ASP A 63 2.99 -3.47 -18.05
CA ASP A 63 1.89 -3.77 -18.97
C ASP A 63 1.98 -5.25 -19.37
N PHE A 64 1.25 -6.10 -18.65
CA PHE A 64 1.12 -7.51 -18.96
C PHE A 64 -0.14 -7.76 -19.78
N LYS A 65 -0.09 -8.69 -20.72
CA LYS A 65 -1.26 -9.10 -21.51
C LYS A 65 -1.60 -10.56 -21.26
N VAL A 66 -2.87 -10.88 -21.45
CA VAL A 66 -3.33 -12.27 -21.43
C VAL A 66 -2.63 -13.02 -22.57
N GLY A 67 -2.04 -14.17 -22.24
CA GLY A 67 -1.22 -14.97 -23.15
C GLY A 67 0.29 -14.75 -23.05
N ASP A 68 0.76 -13.71 -22.33
CA ASP A 68 2.20 -13.51 -22.13
C ASP A 68 2.79 -14.62 -21.24
N LEU A 69 4.04 -14.97 -21.52
CA LEU A 69 4.83 -15.86 -20.67
C LEU A 69 5.52 -15.07 -19.58
N VAL A 70 5.33 -15.51 -18.34
CA VAL A 70 5.89 -14.85 -17.17
C VAL A 70 6.50 -15.83 -16.18
N LEU A 71 7.49 -15.35 -15.45
CA LEU A 71 8.14 -16.05 -14.35
C LEU A 71 7.53 -15.61 -13.02
N VAL A 72 7.22 -16.56 -12.13
CA VAL A 72 6.66 -16.28 -10.81
C VAL A 72 7.73 -16.40 -9.73
N SER A 73 7.79 -15.44 -8.81
CA SER A 73 8.80 -15.40 -7.75
C SER A 73 8.63 -16.49 -6.69
N THR A 74 9.71 -17.18 -6.34
CA THR A 74 9.71 -18.29 -5.36
C THR A 74 9.73 -17.85 -3.89
N LEU A 75 9.70 -16.53 -3.62
CA LEU A 75 9.89 -15.96 -2.29
C LEU A 75 8.90 -16.51 -1.26
N ASN A 76 7.63 -16.66 -1.66
CA ASN A 76 6.54 -17.07 -0.77
C ASN A 76 6.20 -18.56 -0.87
N PHE A 77 6.91 -19.32 -1.70
CA PHE A 77 6.64 -20.74 -1.88
C PHE A 77 7.50 -21.59 -0.95
N ASN A 78 6.81 -22.44 -0.17
CA ASN A 78 7.42 -23.41 0.73
C ASN A 78 7.49 -24.82 0.12
N ASN A 79 6.70 -25.08 -0.92
CA ASN A 79 6.54 -26.40 -1.53
C ASN A 79 7.52 -26.71 -2.68
N ILE A 80 8.40 -25.76 -3.01
CA ILE A 80 9.44 -25.96 -4.04
C ILE A 80 10.56 -26.79 -3.45
N LYS A 81 10.92 -27.90 -4.11
CA LYS A 81 11.97 -28.80 -3.64
C LYS A 81 13.34 -28.12 -3.63
N GLY A 82 14.11 -28.37 -2.56
CA GLY A 82 15.51 -27.95 -2.44
C GLY A 82 15.79 -27.02 -1.26
N PRO A 83 17.06 -26.80 -0.91
CA PRO A 83 17.43 -25.92 0.18
C PRO A 83 17.19 -24.46 -0.20
N LYS A 84 16.69 -23.65 0.75
CA LYS A 84 16.34 -22.22 0.55
C LYS A 84 17.42 -21.37 -0.13
N LYS A 85 18.70 -21.74 0.00
CA LYS A 85 19.85 -21.02 -0.59
C LYS A 85 20.16 -21.41 -2.04
N LEU A 86 19.71 -22.58 -2.51
CA LEU A 86 19.97 -23.08 -3.87
C LEU A 86 18.70 -23.09 -4.74
N LYS A 87 17.53 -22.73 -4.20
CA LYS A 87 16.32 -22.61 -5.01
C LYS A 87 16.42 -21.39 -5.93
N ASP A 88 15.97 -21.55 -7.17
CA ASP A 88 15.86 -20.43 -8.10
C ASP A 88 14.92 -19.36 -7.54
N SER A 89 15.23 -18.10 -7.79
CA SER A 89 14.41 -16.97 -7.30
C SER A 89 13.09 -16.84 -8.05
N TYR A 90 12.99 -17.44 -9.24
CA TYR A 90 11.83 -17.44 -10.11
C TYR A 90 11.65 -18.82 -10.73
N VAL A 91 10.40 -19.25 -10.90
CA VAL A 91 10.06 -20.56 -11.46
C VAL A 91 9.16 -20.37 -12.66
N GLY A 92 9.45 -21.17 -13.69
CA GLY A 92 8.60 -21.51 -14.83
C GLY A 92 8.21 -20.33 -15.72
N PRO A 93 8.22 -20.48 -17.05
CA PRO A 93 7.36 -19.64 -17.87
C PRO A 93 5.92 -20.15 -17.73
N PHE A 94 5.08 -19.39 -17.04
CA PHE A 94 3.64 -19.63 -16.94
C PHE A 94 2.90 -18.65 -17.85
N VAL A 95 1.75 -19.09 -18.38
CA VAL A 95 0.92 -18.24 -19.24
C VAL A 95 -0.03 -17.43 -18.37
N ILE A 96 -0.17 -16.14 -18.67
CA ILE A 96 -1.20 -15.30 -18.06
C ILE A 96 -2.57 -15.68 -18.62
N VAL A 97 -3.49 -16.09 -17.76
CA VAL A 97 -4.88 -16.44 -18.09
C VAL A 97 -5.79 -15.23 -17.99
N ALA A 98 -5.63 -14.41 -16.96
CA ALA A 98 -6.47 -13.24 -16.71
C ALA A 98 -5.72 -12.15 -15.95
N LEU A 99 -6.17 -10.91 -16.13
CA LEU A 99 -5.67 -9.75 -15.40
C LEU A 99 -6.75 -9.25 -14.45
N HIS A 100 -6.44 -9.19 -13.15
CA HIS A 100 -7.33 -8.71 -12.10
C HIS A 100 -6.94 -7.28 -11.74
N GLY A 101 -7.48 -6.32 -12.50
CA GLY A 101 -7.14 -4.91 -12.36
C GLY A 101 -5.68 -4.61 -12.74
N THR A 102 -5.08 -3.61 -12.11
CA THR A 102 -3.70 -3.17 -12.42
C THR A 102 -2.62 -3.88 -11.62
N ASN A 103 -3.00 -4.56 -10.52
CA ASN A 103 -2.05 -5.01 -9.50
C ASN A 103 -1.93 -6.52 -9.38
N ALA A 104 -2.84 -7.29 -9.98
CA ALA A 104 -2.87 -8.73 -9.84
C ALA A 104 -3.08 -9.42 -11.19
N VAL A 105 -2.41 -10.55 -11.35
CA VAL A 105 -2.40 -11.36 -12.57
C VAL A 105 -2.66 -12.80 -12.17
N GLN A 106 -3.53 -13.46 -12.93
CA GLN A 106 -3.79 -14.88 -12.79
C GLN A 106 -3.00 -15.64 -13.85
N VAL A 107 -2.21 -16.61 -13.38
CA VAL A 107 -1.38 -17.46 -14.23
C VAL A 107 -1.85 -18.91 -14.18
N GLU A 108 -1.61 -19.64 -15.25
CA GLU A 108 -1.83 -21.08 -15.28
C GLU A 108 -0.62 -21.78 -14.66
N LEU A 109 -0.74 -22.21 -13.40
CA LEU A 109 0.29 -22.97 -12.72
C LEU A 109 0.23 -24.44 -13.13
N SER A 110 1.39 -25.05 -13.33
CA SER A 110 1.52 -26.47 -13.64
C SER A 110 2.66 -27.12 -12.85
N GLY A 111 2.63 -28.44 -12.71
CA GLY A 111 3.68 -29.22 -12.03
C GLY A 111 3.62 -29.08 -10.51
N GLU A 112 4.75 -28.77 -9.87
CA GLU A 112 4.88 -28.73 -8.39
C GLU A 112 4.03 -27.61 -7.73
N LEU A 113 3.48 -26.69 -8.53
CA LEU A 113 2.74 -25.51 -8.07
C LEU A 113 1.25 -25.55 -8.43
N GLU A 114 0.73 -26.67 -8.95
CA GLU A 114 -0.67 -26.80 -9.36
C GLU A 114 -1.68 -26.57 -8.21
N ASN A 115 -1.29 -26.92 -6.98
CA ASN A 115 -2.14 -26.76 -5.79
C ASN A 115 -2.03 -25.37 -5.14
N GLU A 116 -1.17 -24.48 -5.65
CA GLU A 116 -0.99 -23.14 -5.12
C GLU A 116 -1.99 -22.15 -5.72
N HIS A 117 -2.21 -21.03 -5.03
CA HIS A 117 -3.14 -20.02 -5.54
C HIS A 117 -2.63 -19.38 -6.84
N PRO A 118 -3.41 -19.38 -7.94
CA PRO A 118 -2.91 -18.99 -9.27
C PRO A 118 -2.83 -17.47 -9.49
N THR A 119 -3.29 -16.65 -8.54
CA THR A 119 -3.24 -15.17 -8.68
C THR A 119 -2.09 -14.60 -7.86
N PHE A 120 -1.25 -13.82 -8.53
CA PHE A 120 -0.09 -13.17 -7.94
C PHE A 120 -0.12 -11.65 -8.17
N PRO A 121 0.43 -10.85 -7.25
CA PRO A 121 0.64 -9.44 -7.49
C PRO A 121 1.71 -9.23 -8.58
N VAL A 122 1.57 -8.16 -9.37
CA VAL A 122 2.49 -7.80 -10.46
C VAL A 122 3.95 -7.64 -10.01
N SER A 123 4.19 -7.36 -8.72
CA SER A 123 5.53 -7.25 -8.15
C SER A 123 6.27 -8.58 -7.99
N LEU A 124 5.55 -9.71 -7.98
CA LEU A 124 6.11 -11.05 -7.87
C LEU A 124 6.22 -11.75 -9.23
N ILE A 125 5.97 -11.01 -10.32
CA ILE A 125 5.96 -11.51 -11.68
C ILE A 125 7.03 -10.80 -12.49
N ASN A 126 7.81 -11.57 -13.25
CA ASN A 126 8.74 -11.05 -14.24
C ASN A 126 8.36 -11.50 -15.64
N SER A 127 8.51 -10.63 -16.64
CA SER A 127 8.35 -11.00 -18.04
C SER A 127 9.39 -12.05 -18.44
N TYR A 128 8.97 -13.15 -19.05
CA TYR A 128 9.89 -14.12 -19.61
C TYR A 128 10.38 -13.63 -20.97
N GLN A 129 11.70 -13.51 -21.14
CA GLN A 129 12.33 -13.26 -22.44
C GLN A 129 13.03 -14.56 -22.85
N PRO A 130 12.61 -15.23 -23.95
CA PRO A 130 13.34 -16.38 -24.43
C PRO A 130 14.74 -15.91 -24.83
N ALA A 131 15.78 -16.67 -24.45
CA ALA A 131 17.12 -16.43 -24.96
C ALA A 131 17.09 -16.73 -26.47
N ASP A 132 17.31 -15.71 -27.30
CA ASP A 132 17.54 -15.91 -28.73
C ASP A 132 18.70 -16.89 -28.93
N LYS A 133 18.48 -17.89 -29.80
CA LYS A 133 19.47 -18.90 -30.18
C LYS A 133 20.55 -18.34 -31.08
#